data_AF-A0A9Q6N9K0-F1
#
_entry.id   AF-A0A9Q6N9K0-F1
#
_cell.length_a   1.000
_cell.length_b   1.000
_cell.length_c   1.000
_cell.angle_alpha   90.00
_cell.angle_beta   90.00
_cell.angle_gamma   90.00
#
_symmetry.space_group_name_H-M   'P 1'
#
loop_
_entity.id
_entity.type
_entity.pdbx_description
1 polymer ?
#
loop_
_entity_poly.entity_id
_entity_poly.type
_entity_poly.pdbx_seq_one_letter_code
_entity_poly.pdbx_strand_id
1 'polypeptide(L)'
;MNAFTSVNTVTTPLTINSQSTATYNGDPNQTTKVTFSYQNNLLWATQVNNTATVQTLSADTSAGPVILRKGAQVKLQNVGSAFSILFTGVIIDSGSETPFNNTNIGTFTLS
;
A
#
# COMPACT_ATOMS: atom_id res chain seq x y z
N MET A 1 23.03 0.78 22.56
CA MET A 1 22.36 -0.49 22.25
C MET A 1 20.95 -0.09 21.81
N ASN A 2 20.74 0.24 20.54
CA ASN A 2 19.49 0.86 20.09
C ASN A 2 18.66 -0.18 19.34
N ALA A 3 17.85 -0.92 20.07
CA ALA A 3 16.93 -1.90 19.51
C ALA A 3 15.50 -1.49 19.85
N PHE A 4 14.94 -0.58 19.06
CA PHE A 4 13.50 -0.39 18.95
C PHE A 4 13.17 0.00 17.51
N THR A 5 13.18 -0.97 16.59
CA THR A 5 12.44 -0.81 15.33
C THR A 5 11.17 -1.61 15.47
N SER A 6 10.16 -1.01 16.11
CA SER A 6 8.80 -1.53 16.05
C SER A 6 8.41 -1.59 14.59
N VAL A 7 8.32 -2.81 14.04
CA VAL A 7 7.80 -3.00 12.68
C VAL A 7 6.30 -2.78 12.76
N ASN A 8 5.87 -1.57 12.42
CA ASN A 8 4.46 -1.21 12.41
C ASN A 8 3.85 -1.72 11.10
N THR A 9 2.90 -2.65 11.21
CA THR A 9 2.23 -3.25 10.06
C THR A 9 0.73 -2.97 10.12
N VAL A 10 0.17 -2.47 9.03
CA VAL A 10 -1.27 -2.25 8.87
C VAL A 10 -1.75 -3.09 7.69
N THR A 11 -2.77 -3.92 7.92
CA THR A 11 -3.45 -4.67 6.87
C THR A 11 -4.83 -4.06 6.65
N THR A 12 -5.15 -3.74 5.40
CA THR A 12 -6.41 -3.10 5.00
C THR A 12 -7.10 -3.98 3.97
N PRO A 13 -8.30 -4.53 4.25
CA PRO A 13 -9.14 -5.15 3.24
C PRO A 13 -9.54 -4.12 2.17
N LEU A 14 -9.45 -4.49 0.89
CA LEU A 14 -9.78 -3.60 -0.23
C LEU A 14 -11.06 -4.06 -0.92
N THR A 15 -11.08 -5.30 -1.37
CA THR A 15 -12.28 -5.98 -1.89
C THR A 15 -12.57 -7.21 -1.06
N ILE A 16 -13.61 -7.96 -1.40
CA ILE A 16 -13.95 -9.19 -0.69
C ILE A 16 -12.80 -10.21 -0.72
N ASN A 17 -12.00 -10.25 -1.79
CA ASN A 17 -10.90 -11.20 -1.92
C ASN A 17 -9.48 -10.59 -1.88
N SER A 18 -9.34 -9.27 -1.77
CA SER A 18 -8.04 -8.60 -1.82
C SER A 18 -7.77 -7.69 -0.63
N GLN A 19 -6.48 -7.55 -0.31
CA GLN A 19 -6.01 -6.71 0.79
C GLN A 19 -4.68 -6.04 0.43
N SER A 20 -4.38 -4.95 1.12
CA SER A 20 -3.03 -4.36 1.17
C SER A 20 -2.42 -4.52 2.55
N THR A 21 -1.11 -4.72 2.60
CA THR A 21 -0.30 -4.70 3.82
C THR A 21 0.77 -3.62 3.70
N ALA A 22 0.72 -2.60 4.55
CA ALA A 22 1.72 -1.54 4.63
C ALA A 22 2.61 -1.76 5.86
N THR A 23 3.93 -1.74 5.68
CA THR A 23 4.90 -1.99 6.74
C THR A 23 5.94 -0.86 6.78
N TYR A 24 6.04 -0.19 7.93
CA TYR A 24 7.04 0.81 8.25
C TYR A 24 7.95 0.31 9.37
N ASN A 25 9.27 0.49 9.21
CA ASN A 25 10.28 -0.02 10.14
C ASN A 25 10.87 1.05 11.07
N GLY A 26 10.33 2.27 11.10
CA GLY A 26 10.84 3.34 11.96
C GLY A 26 12.04 4.10 11.39
N ASP A 27 12.41 3.90 10.12
CA ASP A 27 13.53 4.62 9.52
C ASP A 27 13.19 6.10 9.27
N PRO A 28 14.17 7.02 9.32
CA PRO A 28 13.94 8.45 9.14
C PRO A 28 13.49 8.83 7.73
N ASN A 29 13.67 7.96 6.74
CA ASN A 29 13.20 8.23 5.37
C ASN A 29 11.73 7.81 5.18
N GLN A 30 11.07 7.31 6.22
CA GLN A 30 9.65 6.89 6.16
C GLN A 30 9.45 5.76 5.15
N THR A 31 10.44 4.89 5.02
CA THR A 31 10.45 3.80 4.05
C THR A 31 9.33 2.83 4.39
N THR A 32 8.32 2.82 3.53
CA THR A 32 7.14 1.99 3.71
C THR A 32 6.99 1.03 2.56
N LYS A 33 7.04 -0.26 2.87
CA LYS A 33 6.75 -1.34 1.92
C LYS A 33 5.25 -1.57 1.89
N VAL A 34 4.69 -1.70 0.70
CA VAL A 34 3.26 -1.96 0.50
C VAL A 34 3.10 -3.16 -0.40
N THR A 35 2.35 -4.15 0.06
CA THR A 35 2.06 -5.38 -0.68
C THR A 35 0.56 -5.54 -0.85
N PHE A 36 0.10 -5.72 -2.08
CA PHE A 36 -1.27 -6.07 -2.43
C PHE A 36 -1.33 -7.58 -2.72
N SER A 37 -2.33 -8.26 -2.19
CA SER A 37 -2.48 -9.71 -2.37
C SER A 37 -3.93 -10.16 -2.49
N TYR A 38 -4.10 -11.32 -3.13
CA TYR A 38 -5.33 -12.12 -3.19
C TYR A 38 -5.03 -13.50 -2.61
N GLN A 39 -5.66 -13.90 -1.51
CA GLN A 39 -5.45 -15.21 -0.88
C GLN A 39 -3.95 -15.62 -0.78
N ASN A 40 -3.10 -14.70 -0.30
CA ASN A 40 -1.63 -14.82 -0.21
C ASN A 40 -0.85 -14.84 -1.54
N ASN A 41 -1.51 -14.75 -2.69
CA ASN A 41 -0.86 -14.53 -3.98
C ASN A 41 -0.57 -13.04 -4.18
N LEU A 42 0.66 -12.73 -4.58
CA LEU A 42 1.10 -11.35 -4.80
C LEU A 42 0.42 -10.76 -6.04
N LEU A 43 -0.23 -9.60 -5.88
CA LEU A 43 -0.68 -8.75 -6.98
C LEU A 43 0.39 -7.72 -7.32
N TRP A 44 0.83 -6.97 -6.32
CA TRP A 44 1.82 -5.90 -6.51
C TRP A 44 2.56 -5.64 -5.19
N ALA A 45 3.87 -5.47 -5.28
CA ALA A 45 4.69 -4.98 -4.17
C ALA A 45 5.39 -3.69 -4.60
N THR A 46 5.39 -2.70 -3.73
CA THR A 46 6.02 -1.42 -3.98
C THR A 46 6.57 -0.79 -2.71
N GLN A 47 7.29 0.32 -2.84
CA GLN A 47 7.90 1.05 -1.74
C GLN A 47 7.81 2.55 -1.98
N VAL A 48 7.28 3.28 -1.00
CA VAL A 48 7.32 4.74 -0.95
C VAL A 48 8.23 5.21 0.18
N ASN A 49 8.77 6.40 0.04
CA ASN A 49 9.53 7.08 1.08
C ASN A 49 9.42 8.61 0.89
N ASN A 50 10.09 9.39 1.73
CA ASN A 50 10.05 10.86 1.70
C ASN A 50 10.67 11.50 0.43
N THR A 51 11.38 10.75 -0.42
CA THR A 51 11.96 11.24 -1.70
C THR A 51 11.24 10.69 -2.93
N ALA A 52 10.66 9.50 -2.83
CA ALA A 52 9.84 8.82 -3.83
C ALA A 52 8.45 8.59 -3.24
N THR A 53 7.70 9.69 -3.10
CA THR A 53 6.43 9.74 -2.38
C THR A 53 5.29 9.10 -3.15
N VAL A 54 5.43 8.87 -4.45
CA VAL A 54 4.41 8.22 -5.28
C VAL A 54 5.06 7.07 -6.04
N GLN A 55 4.42 5.91 -6.00
CA GLN A 55 4.71 4.77 -6.87
C GLN A 55 3.49 4.49 -7.73
N THR A 56 3.72 4.25 -9.01
CA THR A 56 2.67 3.95 -9.98
C THR A 56 2.89 2.56 -10.57
N LEU A 57 1.84 1.75 -10.60
CA LEU A 57 1.85 0.46 -11.26
C LEU A 57 1.85 0.66 -12.78
N SER A 58 2.88 0.16 -13.47
CA SER A 58 3.10 0.42 -14.89
C SER A 58 2.26 -0.45 -15.84
N ALA A 59 1.76 -1.59 -15.38
CA ALA A 59 0.97 -2.53 -16.16
C ALA A 59 -0.07 -3.23 -15.27
N ASP A 60 -1.15 -3.76 -15.87
CA ASP A 60 -2.12 -4.55 -15.13
C ASP A 60 -1.42 -5.75 -14.47
N THR A 61 -1.80 -6.08 -13.24
CA THR A 61 -1.33 -7.27 -12.53
C THR A 61 -2.52 -8.10 -12.08
N SER A 62 -2.36 -9.41 -12.03
CA SER A 62 -3.46 -10.32 -11.72
C SER A 62 -3.02 -11.49 -10.86
N ALA A 63 -3.89 -11.90 -9.95
CA ALA A 63 -3.76 -13.11 -9.16
C ALA A 63 -5.14 -13.76 -9.06
N GLY A 64 -5.31 -14.91 -9.72
CA GLY A 64 -6.61 -15.57 -9.83
C GLY A 64 -7.66 -14.65 -10.48
N PRO A 65 -8.84 -14.46 -9.87
CA PRO A 65 -9.91 -13.60 -10.40
C PRO A 65 -9.72 -12.12 -10.11
N VAL A 66 -8.64 -11.72 -9.42
CA VAL A 66 -8.38 -10.33 -9.03
C VAL A 66 -7.36 -9.69 -9.98
N ILE A 67 -7.69 -8.51 -10.50
CA ILE A 67 -6.83 -7.69 -11.35
C ILE A 67 -6.66 -6.32 -10.70
N LEU A 68 -5.42 -5.90 -10.45
CA LEU A 68 -5.08 -4.53 -10.11
C LEU A 68 -4.67 -3.78 -11.40
N ARG A 69 -5.43 -2.74 -11.75
CA ARG A 69 -5.28 -2.05 -13.04
C ARG A 69 -4.05 -1.14 -13.07
N LYS A 70 -3.42 -1.02 -14.25
CA LYS A 70 -2.35 -0.10 -14.56
C LYS A 70 -2.74 1.33 -14.18
N GLY A 71 -1.76 2.12 -13.77
CA GLY A 71 -1.99 3.48 -13.29
C GLY A 71 -2.48 3.54 -11.84
N ALA A 72 -2.68 2.42 -11.15
CA ALA A 72 -2.86 2.41 -9.71
C ALA A 72 -1.63 3.00 -9.01
N GLN A 73 -1.85 3.70 -7.90
CA GLN A 73 -0.83 4.48 -7.19
C GLN A 73 -0.85 4.21 -5.70
N VAL A 74 0.34 4.14 -5.13
CA VAL A 74 0.59 4.26 -3.68
C VAL A 74 1.28 5.60 -3.45
N LYS A 75 0.72 6.40 -2.54
CA LYS A 75 1.23 7.72 -2.18
C LYS A 75 1.52 7.79 -0.69
N LEU A 76 2.71 8.22 -0.33
CA LEU A 76 3.03 8.71 1.00
C LEU A 76 2.60 10.18 1.12
N GLN A 77 1.85 10.49 2.16
CA GLN A 77 1.43 11.84 2.50
C GLN A 77 1.80 12.16 3.95
N ASN A 78 2.64 13.17 4.15
CA ASN A 78 2.95 13.69 5.48
C ASN A 78 1.74 14.42 6.08
N VAL A 79 1.50 14.20 7.38
CA VAL A 79 0.42 14.80 8.19
C VAL A 79 0.99 15.15 9.57
N GLY A 80 1.75 16.25 9.63
CA GLY A 80 2.37 16.72 10.87
C GLY A 80 3.40 15.73 11.41
N SER A 81 3.16 15.19 12.61
CA SER A 81 4.02 14.19 13.29
C SER A 81 3.77 12.74 12.84
N ALA A 82 2.91 12.54 11.84
CA ALA A 82 2.60 11.25 11.25
C ALA A 82 2.64 11.34 9.72
N PHE A 83 2.55 10.20 9.06
CA PHE A 83 2.32 10.11 7.63
C PHE A 83 1.32 9.00 7.32
N SER A 84 0.59 9.17 6.22
CA SER A 84 -0.38 8.21 5.72
C SER A 84 0.09 7.63 4.39
N ILE A 85 -0.26 6.38 4.16
CA ILE A 85 -0.10 5.68 2.90
C ILE A 85 -1.48 5.59 2.26
N LEU A 86 -1.60 6.17 1.08
CA LEU A 86 -2.85 6.30 0.36
C LEU A 86 -2.79 5.49 -0.92
N PHE A 87 -3.89 4.81 -1.23
CA PHE A 87 -4.08 4.05 -2.45
C PHE A 87 -5.12 4.72 -3.36
N THR A 88 -4.79 4.84 -4.63
CA THR A 88 -5.71 5.26 -5.69
C THR A 88 -5.58 4.27 -6.85
N GLY A 89 -6.69 3.77 -7.38
CA GLY A 89 -6.64 2.79 -8.46
C GLY A 89 -7.95 2.08 -8.65
N VAL A 90 -7.97 1.07 -9.53
CA VAL A 90 -9.12 0.21 -9.75
C VAL A 90 -8.70 -1.24 -9.53
N ILE A 91 -9.48 -1.96 -8.74
CA ILE A 91 -9.36 -3.41 -8.56
C ILE A 91 -10.58 -4.05 -9.20
N ILE A 92 -10.35 -4.99 -10.12
CA ILE A 92 -11.39 -5.89 -10.60
C ILE A 92 -11.32 -7.15 -9.74
N ASP A 93 -12.42 -7.52 -9.11
CA ASP A 93 -12.52 -8.73 -8.31
C ASP A 93 -13.71 -9.55 -8.81
N SER A 94 -13.43 -10.72 -9.40
CA SER A 94 -14.46 -11.63 -9.91
C SER A 94 -15.42 -10.96 -10.90
N GLY A 95 -14.87 -10.07 -11.74
CA GLY A 95 -15.61 -9.31 -12.76
C GLY A 95 -16.24 -8.00 -12.28
N SER A 96 -16.18 -7.68 -10.99
CA SER A 96 -16.68 -6.40 -10.45
C SER A 96 -15.54 -5.38 -10.31
N GLU A 97 -15.68 -4.22 -10.94
CA GLU A 97 -14.71 -3.13 -10.80
C GLU A 97 -14.99 -2.29 -9.56
N THR A 98 -13.98 -2.08 -8.72
CA THR A 98 -14.04 -1.24 -7.52
C THR A 98 -12.99 -0.13 -7.62
N PRO A 99 -13.41 1.16 -7.74
CA PRO A 99 -12.48 2.28 -7.75
C PRO A 99 -12.12 2.71 -6.31
N PHE A 100 -10.86 3.10 -6.12
CA PHE A 100 -10.30 3.66 -4.89
C PHE A 100 -9.73 5.03 -5.19
N ASN A 101 -9.98 6.00 -4.31
CA ASN A 101 -9.46 7.36 -4.44
C ASN A 101 -8.92 7.83 -3.09
N ASN A 102 -7.59 7.98 -3.00
CA ASN A 102 -6.87 8.36 -1.79
C ASN A 102 -7.32 7.57 -0.55
N THR A 103 -7.61 6.28 -0.72
CA THR A 103 -8.02 5.39 0.36
C THR A 103 -6.84 5.16 1.30
N ASN A 104 -7.02 5.43 2.59
CA ASN A 104 -5.97 5.22 3.58
C ASN A 104 -5.75 3.71 3.80
N ILE A 105 -4.55 3.25 3.52
CA ILE A 105 -4.12 1.85 3.68
C ILE A 105 -3.05 1.68 4.77
N GLY A 106 -2.73 2.75 5.49
CA GLY A 106 -1.78 2.75 6.60
C GLY A 106 -1.51 4.16 7.12
N THR A 107 -1.39 4.32 8.43
CA THR A 107 -0.95 5.58 9.06
C THR A 107 0.07 5.26 10.13
N PHE A 108 1.18 5.98 10.11
CA PHE A 108 2.35 5.72 10.94
C PHE A 108 2.84 7.01 11.58
N THR A 109 3.25 6.94 12.84
CA THR A 109 3.83 8.07 13.57
C THR A 109 5.34 8.10 13.39
N LEU A 110 5.90 9.29 13.26
CA LEU A 110 7.34 9.52 13.32
C LEU A 110 7.74 9.50 14.82
N SER A 111 8.49 8.49 15.22
CA SER A 111 9.03 8.37 16.59
C SER A 111 10.38 9.04 16.72
#